data_AF-A0A971ZNE3-F1
#
_entry.id   AF-A0A971ZNE3-F1
#
_cell.length_a   1.000
_cell.length_b   1.000
_cell.length_c   1.000
_cell.angle_alpha   90.00
_cell.angle_beta   90.00
_cell.angle_gamma   90.00
#
_symmetry.space_group_name_H-M   'P 1'
#
loop_
_entity.id
_entity.type
_entity.pdbx_description
1 polymer ?
#
loop_
_entity_poly.entity_id
_entity_poly.type
_entity_poly.pdbx_seq_one_letter_code
_entity_poly.pdbx_strand_id
1 'polypeptide(L)'
;MTGQSEDLRGVSKKTAAAFDKFYKLLACAALIFVTAPLLYTFMSPIAGEYTLPITAVVAPAMFVAGYTVQALFGAVTKVERTPYSHAYEKLDRYFIPSKAALPLTLCVLAAYAVSSLFSHAMASGAFGLYDRASALPLFAGLLTGLFTAAGVVTWFYPYGYIVSLRSSFVYLVMLLADFVLNRVFGQSQSFLAVCFVLFLICSLVVTNQNHIISIISSSGTGIVTPRVRYYNLISVGLICLFVTLTVPIVLSIMVGATVLGRMLLLFSLRSTVGQSEEEMYMDASEQASKFSTLLFGQFDDVSPSLAKLLFFIFMLILLGTIILLIVMRRRNIIRSIINFLDALFANLMEFFANLFDFNKMSTERFVLSDYRDIETKADKAAIREYTGRQYQRPPRSYRDFLRRLEAIADPREKLVFAYNELVRCWGEKNVKIKSSDTPAEIERKVSAVTSDSHAERITRAFEYVKYAELDLPETESTMLVSLMCAQIRWAYEN
;
A
#
# COMPACT_ATOMS: atom_id res chain seq x y z
N MET A 1 -16.71 -23.44 -30.32
CA MET A 1 -16.23 -23.27 -28.92
C MET A 1 -15.69 -21.85 -28.63
N THR A 2 -16.17 -20.80 -29.32
CA THR A 2 -15.67 -19.43 -29.20
C THR A 2 -16.49 -18.52 -28.26
N GLY A 3 -17.70 -18.93 -27.87
CA GLY A 3 -18.61 -18.12 -27.03
C GLY A 3 -18.29 -18.06 -25.54
N GLN A 4 -17.57 -19.03 -24.97
CA GLN A 4 -17.24 -19.03 -23.53
C GLN A 4 -16.14 -18.03 -23.14
N SER A 5 -15.28 -17.62 -24.08
CA SER A 5 -14.17 -16.71 -23.76
C SER A 5 -14.59 -15.24 -23.68
N GLU A 6 -15.64 -14.83 -24.41
CA GLU A 6 -16.18 -13.46 -24.36
C GLU A 6 -16.95 -13.20 -23.06
N ASP A 7 -17.74 -14.17 -22.58
CA ASP A 7 -18.45 -14.05 -21.31
C ASP A 7 -17.49 -13.95 -20.11
N LEU A 8 -16.43 -14.76 -20.09
CA LEU A 8 -15.40 -14.69 -19.04
C LEU A 8 -14.63 -13.35 -19.07
N ARG A 9 -14.36 -12.80 -20.26
CA ARG A 9 -13.75 -11.47 -20.41
C ARG A 9 -14.68 -10.34 -19.95
N GLY A 10 -15.97 -10.44 -20.26
CA GLY A 10 -16.99 -9.49 -19.82
C GLY A 10 -17.18 -9.47 -18.31
N VAL A 11 -17.21 -10.66 -17.69
CA VAL A 11 -17.26 -10.82 -16.22
C VAL A 11 -16.01 -10.22 -15.58
N SER A 12 -14.81 -10.60 -16.02
CA SER A 12 -13.54 -10.09 -15.47
C SER A 12 -13.42 -8.56 -15.50
N LYS A 13 -13.82 -7.92 -16.61
CA LYS A 13 -13.85 -6.45 -16.72
C LYS A 13 -14.86 -5.80 -15.78
N LYS A 14 -16.05 -6.37 -15.61
CA LYS A 14 -17.06 -5.88 -14.67
C LYS A 14 -16.56 -5.97 -13.23
N THR A 15 -15.92 -7.08 -12.85
CA THR A 15 -15.36 -7.26 -11.50
C THR A 15 -14.22 -6.29 -11.23
N ALA A 16 -13.32 -6.07 -12.19
CA ALA A 16 -12.24 -5.09 -12.06
C ALA A 16 -12.77 -3.65 -11.87
N ALA A 17 -13.77 -3.25 -12.65
CA ALA A 17 -14.42 -1.95 -12.51
C ALA A 17 -15.15 -1.79 -11.15
N ALA A 18 -15.74 -2.86 -10.63
CA ALA A 18 -16.35 -2.86 -9.30
C ALA A 18 -15.30 -2.63 -8.19
N PHE A 19 -14.14 -3.31 -8.28
CA PHE A 19 -13.05 -3.09 -7.33
C PHE A 19 -12.49 -1.67 -7.40
N ASP A 20 -12.32 -1.09 -8.60
CA ASP A 20 -11.84 0.28 -8.72
C ASP A 20 -12.80 1.29 -8.08
N LYS A 21 -14.13 1.08 -8.24
CA LYS A 21 -15.14 1.88 -7.54
C LYS A 21 -15.08 1.68 -6.03
N PHE A 22 -14.84 0.44 -5.58
CA PHE A 22 -14.72 0.11 -4.16
C PHE A 22 -13.50 0.78 -3.50
N TYR A 23 -12.30 0.65 -4.08
CA TYR A 23 -11.10 1.33 -3.54
C TYR A 23 -11.24 2.85 -3.61
N LYS A 24 -11.95 3.37 -4.63
CA LYS A 24 -12.29 4.79 -4.70
C LYS A 24 -13.22 5.23 -3.57
N LEU A 25 -14.24 4.44 -3.27
CA LEU A 25 -15.13 4.68 -2.13
C LEU A 25 -14.34 4.68 -0.82
N LEU A 26 -13.48 3.68 -0.59
CA LEU A 26 -12.63 3.61 0.60
C LEU A 26 -11.68 4.81 0.72
N ALA A 27 -11.08 5.25 -0.37
CA ALA A 27 -10.20 6.41 -0.36
C ALA A 27 -10.96 7.71 -0.03
N CYS A 28 -12.19 7.87 -0.54
CA CYS A 28 -13.03 9.01 -0.19
C CYS A 28 -13.53 8.92 1.26
N ALA A 29 -13.88 7.72 1.73
CA ALA A 29 -14.27 7.48 3.12
C ALA A 29 -13.12 7.83 4.08
N ALA A 30 -11.88 7.43 3.77
CA ALA A 30 -10.69 7.79 4.53
C ALA A 30 -10.56 9.32 4.69
N LEU A 31 -10.74 10.08 3.59
CA LEU A 31 -10.69 11.54 3.63
C LEU A 31 -11.82 12.14 4.48
N ILE A 32 -13.03 11.58 4.41
CA ILE A 32 -14.15 11.98 5.25
C ILE A 32 -13.85 11.71 6.73
N PHE A 33 -13.28 10.55 7.08
CA PHE A 33 -12.91 10.24 8.46
C PHE A 33 -11.80 11.15 9.02
N VAL A 34 -10.97 11.74 8.16
CA VAL A 34 -9.96 12.72 8.58
C VAL A 34 -10.58 14.10 8.80
N THR A 35 -11.58 14.48 7.99
CA THR A 35 -12.12 15.85 7.96
C THR A 35 -13.38 16.03 8.79
N ALA A 36 -14.23 15.00 8.92
CA ALA A 36 -15.46 15.05 9.71
C ALA A 36 -15.23 15.33 11.21
N PRO A 37 -14.14 14.84 11.84
CA PRO A 37 -13.82 15.21 13.21
C PRO A 37 -13.60 16.71 13.43
N LEU A 38 -12.97 17.41 12.47
CA LEU A 38 -12.84 18.87 12.54
C LEU A 38 -14.21 19.55 12.60
N LEU A 39 -15.18 19.08 11.79
CA LEU A 39 -16.56 19.59 11.84
C LEU A 39 -17.18 19.33 13.22
N TYR A 40 -16.92 18.17 13.83
CA TYR A 40 -17.41 17.84 15.16
C TYR A 40 -16.84 18.78 16.22
N THR A 41 -15.52 19.02 16.20
CA THR A 41 -14.82 19.93 17.11
C THR A 41 -15.44 21.33 17.09
N PHE A 42 -15.76 21.87 15.91
CA PHE A 42 -16.34 23.22 15.77
C PHE A 42 -17.85 23.31 15.97
N MET A 43 -18.59 22.24 15.68
CA MET A 43 -20.05 22.23 15.84
C MET A 43 -20.50 21.87 17.26
N SER A 44 -19.65 21.18 18.03
CA SER A 44 -19.97 20.73 19.39
C SER A 44 -20.47 21.84 20.33
N PRO A 45 -19.84 23.03 20.36
CA PRO A 45 -20.30 24.13 21.21
C PRO A 45 -21.70 24.66 20.86
N ILE A 46 -22.20 24.40 19.66
CA ILE A 46 -23.45 24.96 19.13
C ILE A 46 -24.58 23.94 19.19
N ALA A 47 -24.31 22.74 18.69
CA ALA A 47 -25.32 21.70 18.53
C ALA A 47 -25.38 20.75 19.73
N GLY A 48 -24.43 20.84 20.68
CA GLY A 48 -24.41 20.04 21.89
C GLY A 48 -24.51 18.55 21.59
N GLU A 49 -25.53 17.89 22.14
CA GLU A 49 -25.76 16.45 21.95
C GLU A 49 -26.11 16.06 20.50
N TYR A 50 -26.67 16.99 19.71
CA TYR A 50 -27.01 16.75 18.31
C TYR A 50 -25.80 16.84 17.37
N THR A 51 -24.64 17.23 17.88
CA THR A 51 -23.42 17.40 17.07
C THR A 51 -23.02 16.11 16.37
N LEU A 52 -22.99 14.99 17.11
CA LEU A 52 -22.59 13.69 16.58
C LEU A 52 -23.46 13.22 15.40
N PRO A 53 -24.81 13.14 15.52
CA PRO A 53 -25.64 12.73 14.40
C PRO A 53 -25.59 13.72 13.22
N ILE A 54 -25.47 15.03 13.51
CA ILE A 54 -25.33 16.04 12.46
C ILE A 54 -24.03 15.85 11.71
N THR A 55 -22.88 15.73 12.37
CA THR A 55 -21.58 15.61 11.68
C THR A 55 -21.43 14.28 10.96
N ALA A 56 -21.94 13.19 11.54
CA ALA A 56 -21.91 11.86 10.92
C ALA A 56 -22.72 11.78 9.61
N VAL A 57 -23.74 12.63 9.43
CA VAL A 57 -24.61 12.64 8.24
C VAL A 57 -24.24 13.78 7.29
N VAL A 58 -24.07 14.99 7.80
CA VAL A 58 -23.88 16.21 6.99
C VAL A 58 -22.51 16.22 6.32
N ALA A 59 -21.44 15.82 7.02
CA ALA A 59 -20.09 15.86 6.43
C ALA A 59 -19.96 14.91 5.23
N PRO A 60 -20.38 13.63 5.31
CA PRO A 60 -20.43 12.76 4.14
C PRO A 60 -21.39 13.27 3.05
N ALA A 61 -22.55 13.80 3.43
CA ALA A 61 -23.53 14.32 2.47
C ALA A 61 -22.97 15.49 1.65
N MET A 62 -22.30 16.44 2.28
CA MET A 62 -21.64 17.57 1.60
C MET A 62 -20.53 17.11 0.65
N PHE A 63 -19.71 16.15 1.10
CA PHE A 63 -18.67 15.58 0.25
C PHE A 63 -19.28 14.88 -0.98
N VAL A 64 -20.30 14.04 -0.77
CA VAL A 64 -21.01 13.32 -1.83
C VAL A 64 -21.72 14.29 -2.77
N ALA A 65 -22.31 15.37 -2.27
CA ALA A 65 -22.93 16.39 -3.09
C ALA A 65 -21.92 17.02 -4.06
N GLY A 66 -20.76 17.45 -3.56
CA GLY A 66 -19.68 17.98 -4.40
C GLY A 66 -19.19 16.99 -5.46
N TYR A 67 -18.95 15.74 -5.05
CA TYR A 67 -18.55 14.67 -5.97
C TYR A 67 -19.61 14.40 -7.05
N THR A 68 -20.89 14.45 -6.67
CA THR A 68 -22.02 14.20 -7.57
C THR A 68 -22.20 15.33 -8.57
N VAL A 69 -22.06 16.59 -8.15
CA VAL A 69 -22.08 17.76 -9.04
C VAL A 69 -21.00 17.64 -10.11
N GLN A 70 -19.77 17.28 -9.72
CA GLN A 70 -18.70 17.05 -10.70
C GLN A 70 -18.98 15.82 -11.59
N ALA A 71 -19.58 14.76 -11.05
CA ALA A 71 -19.95 13.58 -11.84
C ALA A 71 -21.02 13.86 -12.89
N LEU A 72 -22.06 14.62 -12.52
CA LEU A 72 -23.11 15.05 -13.44
C LEU A 72 -22.53 15.99 -14.50
N PHE A 73 -21.72 16.96 -14.09
CA PHE A 73 -21.05 17.87 -15.03
C PHE A 73 -20.17 17.08 -16.01
N GLY A 74 -19.38 16.13 -15.52
CA GLY A 74 -18.55 15.26 -16.37
C GLY A 74 -19.35 14.38 -17.31
N ALA A 75 -20.52 13.88 -16.88
CA ALA A 75 -21.42 13.11 -17.74
C ALA A 75 -22.01 13.96 -18.87
N VAL A 76 -22.45 15.18 -18.57
CA VAL A 76 -23.03 16.11 -19.55
C VAL A 76 -21.98 16.59 -20.55
N THR A 77 -20.80 16.95 -20.05
CA THR A 77 -19.70 17.50 -20.88
C THR A 77 -18.81 16.43 -21.52
N LYS A 78 -19.12 15.14 -21.29
CA LYS A 78 -18.32 13.98 -21.73
C LYS A 78 -16.86 14.08 -21.32
N VAL A 79 -16.60 14.66 -20.15
CA VAL A 79 -15.24 14.70 -19.58
C VAL A 79 -14.90 13.32 -19.09
N GLU A 80 -13.97 12.67 -19.80
CA GLU A 80 -13.40 11.40 -19.36
C GLU A 80 -12.44 11.63 -18.20
N ARG A 81 -12.48 10.70 -17.24
CA ARG A 81 -11.47 10.64 -16.18
C ARG A 81 -10.18 10.15 -16.79
N THR A 82 -9.07 10.78 -16.42
CA THR A 82 -7.75 10.34 -16.82
C THR A 82 -7.54 8.89 -16.34
N PRO A 83 -7.14 7.97 -17.24
CA PRO A 83 -6.84 6.60 -16.84
C PRO A 83 -5.69 6.59 -15.83
N TYR A 84 -5.66 5.54 -15.01
CA TYR A 84 -4.62 5.35 -14.00
C TYR A 84 -3.24 5.47 -14.66
N SER A 85 -2.48 6.54 -14.38
CA SER A 85 -1.07 6.55 -14.78
C SER A 85 -0.33 5.67 -13.79
N HIS A 86 0.35 4.64 -14.33
CA HIS A 86 1.20 3.73 -13.58
C HIS A 86 2.39 4.42 -12.88
N ALA A 87 2.61 5.72 -13.13
CA ALA A 87 3.66 6.51 -12.49
C ALA A 87 3.07 7.39 -11.38
N TYR A 88 3.51 7.18 -10.13
CA TYR A 88 3.05 7.87 -8.91
C TYR A 88 3.23 9.41 -8.89
N GLU A 89 4.01 9.98 -9.81
CA GLU A 89 4.58 11.32 -9.62
C GLU A 89 3.91 12.44 -10.42
N LYS A 90 3.00 12.13 -11.36
CA LYS A 90 2.39 13.18 -12.21
C LYS A 90 1.11 13.75 -11.59
N LEU A 91 1.23 14.59 -10.57
CA LEU A 91 0.11 15.36 -10.00
C LEU A 91 -0.53 16.30 -11.04
N ASP A 92 0.28 16.88 -11.92
CA ASP A 92 -0.08 18.01 -12.79
C ASP A 92 -1.04 17.67 -13.93
N ARG A 93 -1.38 16.39 -14.14
CA ARG A 93 -2.20 15.94 -15.29
C ARG A 93 -3.62 15.49 -14.94
N TYR A 94 -3.98 15.37 -13.66
CA TYR A 94 -5.28 14.82 -13.28
C TYR A 94 -6.35 15.88 -13.07
N PHE A 95 -6.03 16.93 -12.32
CA PHE A 95 -6.96 18.03 -12.07
C PHE A 95 -6.83 19.10 -13.14
N ILE A 96 -7.94 19.41 -13.82
CA ILE A 96 -7.99 20.42 -14.86
C ILE A 96 -8.92 21.54 -14.38
N PRO A 97 -8.38 22.69 -13.93
CA PRO A 97 -9.17 23.77 -13.33
C PRO A 97 -10.31 24.25 -14.24
N SER A 98 -10.07 24.35 -15.54
CA SER A 98 -11.10 24.77 -16.52
C SER A 98 -12.30 23.82 -16.57
N LYS A 99 -12.09 22.52 -16.31
CA LYS A 99 -13.16 21.50 -16.27
C LYS A 99 -13.81 21.36 -14.89
N ALA A 100 -13.29 22.05 -13.88
CA ALA A 100 -13.83 22.08 -12.52
C ALA A 100 -14.43 23.46 -12.15
N ALA A 101 -14.23 24.49 -12.99
CA ALA A 101 -14.61 25.86 -12.68
C ALA A 101 -16.08 26.01 -12.32
N LEU A 102 -17.00 25.48 -13.15
CA LEU A 102 -18.44 25.57 -12.87
C LEU A 102 -18.83 24.83 -11.57
N PRO A 103 -18.47 23.54 -11.36
CA PRO A 103 -18.71 22.85 -10.09
C PRO A 103 -18.15 23.57 -8.86
N LEU A 104 -16.93 24.11 -8.95
CA LEU A 104 -16.33 24.89 -7.85
C LEU A 104 -17.07 26.20 -7.59
N THR A 105 -17.55 26.90 -8.62
CA THR A 105 -18.39 28.10 -8.41
C THR A 105 -19.69 27.75 -7.70
N LEU A 106 -20.31 26.60 -7.99
CA LEU A 106 -21.49 26.13 -7.27
C LEU A 106 -21.18 25.81 -5.80
N CYS A 107 -19.99 25.26 -5.50
CA CYS A 107 -19.54 25.05 -4.11
C CYS A 107 -19.41 26.39 -3.34
N VAL A 108 -18.87 27.43 -3.98
CA VAL A 108 -18.77 28.77 -3.37
C VAL A 108 -20.14 29.40 -3.13
N LEU A 109 -21.07 29.26 -4.09
CA LEU A 109 -22.44 29.73 -3.93
C LEU A 109 -23.17 28.99 -2.80
N ALA A 110 -22.97 27.68 -2.69
CA ALA A 110 -23.51 26.88 -1.59
C ALA A 110 -22.94 27.29 -0.23
N ALA A 111 -21.62 27.54 -0.15
CA ALA A 111 -20.96 28.06 1.05
C ALA A 111 -21.55 29.41 1.49
N TYR A 112 -21.75 30.33 0.54
CA TYR A 112 -22.39 31.62 0.81
C TYR A 112 -23.83 31.46 1.27
N ALA A 113 -24.61 30.58 0.62
CA ALA A 113 -26.00 30.31 1.00
C ALA A 113 -26.10 29.73 2.42
N VAL A 114 -25.25 28.77 2.79
CA VAL A 114 -25.24 28.20 4.15
C VAL A 114 -24.84 29.25 5.18
N SER A 115 -23.80 30.05 4.91
CA SER A 115 -23.39 31.15 5.79
C SER A 115 -24.53 32.15 6.00
N SER A 116 -25.24 32.52 4.93
CA SER A 116 -26.38 33.43 5.00
C SER A 116 -27.54 32.83 5.79
N LEU A 117 -27.88 31.56 5.55
CA LEU A 117 -28.95 30.85 6.28
C LEU A 117 -28.64 30.75 7.78
N PHE A 118 -27.41 30.38 8.16
CA PHE A 118 -26.98 30.36 9.55
C PHE A 118 -27.03 31.75 10.18
N SER A 119 -26.60 32.79 9.45
CA SER A 119 -26.68 34.17 9.94
C SER A 119 -28.12 34.60 10.23
N HIS A 120 -29.06 34.27 9.33
CA HIS A 120 -30.48 34.57 9.51
C HIS A 120 -31.10 33.77 10.67
N ALA A 121 -30.82 32.48 10.76
CA ALA A 121 -31.34 31.62 11.83
C ALA A 121 -30.80 31.99 13.22
N MET A 122 -29.55 32.44 13.30
CA MET A 122 -28.99 33.00 14.54
C MET A 122 -29.61 34.35 14.88
N ALA A 123 -29.81 35.24 13.88
CA ALA A 123 -30.46 36.54 14.09
C ALA A 123 -31.92 36.42 14.52
N SER A 124 -32.63 35.36 14.12
CA SER A 124 -34.00 35.08 14.56
C SER A 124 -34.10 34.45 15.95
N GLY A 125 -32.97 34.24 16.64
CA GLY A 125 -32.94 33.68 18.00
C GLY A 125 -33.18 32.16 18.08
N ALA A 126 -33.15 31.44 16.95
CA ALA A 126 -33.46 30.01 16.92
C ALA A 126 -32.47 29.14 17.71
N PHE A 127 -31.26 29.66 17.98
CA PHE A 127 -30.18 28.96 18.69
C PHE A 127 -29.87 29.55 20.08
N GLY A 128 -30.75 30.40 20.63
CA GLY A 128 -30.77 30.79 22.05
C GLY A 128 -29.66 31.73 22.56
N LEU A 129 -28.50 31.80 21.89
CA LEU A 129 -27.37 32.64 22.27
C LEU A 129 -26.82 33.37 21.04
N TYR A 130 -27.21 34.63 20.87
CA TYR A 130 -26.77 35.48 19.76
C TYR A 130 -25.68 36.44 20.22
N ASP A 131 -24.44 36.19 19.79
CA ASP A 131 -23.43 37.23 19.69
C ASP A 131 -23.35 37.71 18.24
N ARG A 132 -23.64 39.00 18.00
CA ARG A 132 -23.53 39.66 16.69
C ARG A 132 -22.14 39.54 16.08
N ALA A 133 -21.11 39.39 16.92
CA ALA A 133 -19.73 39.25 16.50
C ALA A 133 -19.32 37.79 16.23
N SER A 134 -20.25 36.82 16.34
CA SER A 134 -19.92 35.41 16.17
C SER A 134 -19.48 35.09 14.74
N ALA A 135 -18.28 34.53 14.61
CA ALA A 135 -17.73 34.06 13.34
C ALA A 135 -18.33 32.70 12.88
N LEU A 136 -19.24 32.11 13.66
CA LEU A 136 -19.79 30.78 13.40
C LEU A 136 -20.49 30.62 12.03
N PRO A 137 -21.31 31.57 11.55
CA PRO A 137 -21.92 31.45 10.21
C PRO A 137 -20.86 31.40 9.10
N LEU A 138 -19.79 32.19 9.25
CA LEU A 138 -18.65 32.18 8.33
C LEU A 138 -17.96 30.81 8.34
N PHE A 139 -17.70 30.24 9.52
CA PHE A 139 -17.12 28.90 9.65
C PHE A 139 -18.00 27.81 9.04
N ALA A 140 -19.32 27.85 9.26
CA ALA A 140 -20.26 26.90 8.65
C ALA A 140 -20.24 26.97 7.11
N GLY A 141 -20.21 28.19 6.55
CA GLY A 141 -20.06 28.41 5.12
C GLY A 141 -18.72 27.89 4.59
N LEU A 142 -17.61 28.23 5.25
CA LEU A 142 -16.26 27.79 4.86
C LEU A 142 -16.14 26.27 4.87
N LEU A 143 -16.60 25.59 5.93
CA LEU A 143 -16.59 24.13 6.02
C LEU A 143 -17.44 23.52 4.91
N THR A 144 -18.63 24.05 4.64
CA THR A 144 -19.47 23.60 3.52
C THR A 144 -18.74 23.71 2.17
N GLY A 145 -18.10 24.85 1.92
CA GLY A 145 -17.32 25.09 0.70
C GLY A 145 -16.15 24.11 0.58
N LEU A 146 -15.41 23.89 1.67
CA LEU A 146 -14.27 22.98 1.69
C LEU A 146 -14.69 21.52 1.46
N PHE A 147 -15.73 21.02 2.12
CA PHE A 147 -16.20 19.64 1.97
C PHE A 147 -16.74 19.37 0.56
N THR A 148 -17.55 20.29 0.04
CA THR A 148 -18.10 20.16 -1.32
C THR A 148 -16.99 20.29 -2.38
N ALA A 149 -16.06 21.24 -2.22
CA ALA A 149 -14.91 21.36 -3.11
C ALA A 149 -13.98 20.13 -3.05
N ALA A 150 -13.76 19.55 -1.87
CA ALA A 150 -13.02 18.30 -1.74
C ALA A 150 -13.69 17.15 -2.51
N GLY A 151 -15.02 17.06 -2.47
CA GLY A 151 -15.78 16.13 -3.31
C GLY A 151 -15.57 16.34 -4.81
N VAL A 152 -15.60 17.60 -5.27
CA VAL A 152 -15.34 17.96 -6.68
C VAL A 152 -13.92 17.59 -7.10
N VAL A 153 -12.91 17.98 -6.31
CA VAL A 153 -11.50 17.74 -6.62
C VAL A 153 -11.20 16.25 -6.63
N THR A 154 -11.67 15.51 -5.62
CA THR A 154 -11.41 14.08 -5.52
C THR A 154 -11.99 13.29 -6.69
N TRP A 155 -13.07 13.75 -7.34
CA TRP A 155 -13.61 13.09 -8.54
C TRP A 155 -12.58 12.89 -9.67
N PHE A 156 -11.64 13.83 -9.83
CA PHE A 156 -10.60 13.80 -10.87
C PHE A 156 -9.49 12.79 -10.58
N TYR A 157 -9.15 12.57 -9.31
CA TYR A 157 -8.00 11.77 -8.95
C TYR A 157 -8.31 10.26 -8.90
N PRO A 158 -7.35 9.37 -9.20
CA PRO A 158 -7.50 7.95 -8.90
C PRO A 158 -7.44 7.71 -7.39
N TYR A 159 -7.97 6.58 -6.91
CA TYR A 159 -7.97 6.26 -5.47
C TYR A 159 -6.57 6.24 -4.86
N GLY A 160 -5.56 5.77 -5.62
CA GLY A 160 -4.21 5.65 -5.11
C GLY A 160 -3.46 6.97 -4.90
N TYR A 161 -3.97 8.07 -5.46
CA TYR A 161 -3.44 9.41 -5.23
C TYR A 161 -4.14 10.10 -4.07
N ILE A 162 -5.42 9.81 -3.86
CA ILE A 162 -6.17 10.33 -2.70
C ILE A 162 -5.54 9.80 -1.41
N VAL A 163 -5.30 8.48 -1.36
CA VAL A 163 -4.62 7.82 -0.25
C VAL A 163 -3.33 7.21 -0.79
N SER A 164 -2.23 7.89 -0.49
CA SER A 164 -0.85 7.50 -0.73
C SER A 164 -0.09 7.56 0.59
N LEU A 165 1.11 6.99 0.69
CA LEU A 165 1.90 7.10 1.92
C LEU A 165 2.11 8.57 2.34
N ARG A 166 2.37 9.45 1.37
CA ARG A 166 2.57 10.89 1.58
C ARG A 166 1.30 11.59 2.07
N SER A 167 0.15 11.35 1.41
CA SER A 167 -1.10 11.96 1.85
C SER A 167 -1.60 11.39 3.17
N SER A 168 -1.39 10.09 3.43
CA SER A 168 -1.66 9.45 4.71
C SER A 168 -0.87 10.08 5.86
N PHE A 169 0.39 10.46 5.65
CA PHE A 169 1.16 11.20 6.66
C PHE A 169 0.51 12.56 6.97
N VAL A 170 0.12 13.33 5.94
CA VAL A 170 -0.58 14.61 6.13
C VAL A 170 -1.89 14.42 6.89
N TYR A 171 -2.67 13.42 6.54
CA TYR A 171 -3.92 13.08 7.23
C TYR A 171 -3.70 12.71 8.70
N LEU A 172 -2.63 11.99 9.01
CA LEU A 172 -2.28 11.62 10.38
C LEU A 172 -1.89 12.85 11.21
N VAL A 173 -1.17 13.81 10.62
CA VAL A 173 -0.87 15.10 11.25
C VAL A 173 -2.16 15.89 11.52
N MET A 174 -3.10 15.92 10.57
CA MET A 174 -4.40 16.57 10.76
C MET A 174 -5.20 15.94 11.90
N LEU A 175 -5.30 14.61 11.94
CA LEU A 175 -5.98 13.89 13.01
C LEU A 175 -5.33 14.15 14.37
N LEU A 176 -4.00 14.17 14.45
CA LEU A 176 -3.26 14.48 15.67
C LEU A 176 -3.52 15.92 16.15
N ALA A 177 -3.56 16.88 15.22
CA ALA A 177 -3.91 18.26 15.53
C ALA A 177 -5.34 18.36 16.09
N ASP A 178 -6.29 17.59 15.53
CA ASP A 178 -7.67 17.58 16.01
C ASP A 178 -7.83 16.91 17.39
N PHE A 179 -7.00 15.91 17.72
CA PHE A 179 -6.92 15.36 19.08
C PHE A 179 -6.53 16.45 20.10
N VAL A 180 -5.53 17.27 19.75
CA VAL A 180 -5.09 18.39 20.57
C VAL A 180 -6.20 19.44 20.69
N LEU A 181 -6.84 19.82 19.59
CA LEU A 181 -7.93 20.79 19.59
C LEU A 181 -9.12 20.32 20.45
N ASN A 182 -9.58 19.07 20.27
CA ASN A 182 -10.66 18.52 21.10
C ASN A 182 -10.29 18.54 22.59
N ARG A 183 -9.02 18.31 22.96
CA ARG A 183 -8.58 18.39 24.35
C ARG A 183 -8.58 19.83 24.87
N VAL A 184 -8.17 20.80 24.06
CA VAL A 184 -8.22 22.23 24.38
C VAL A 184 -9.67 22.72 24.57
N PHE A 185 -10.59 22.23 23.75
CA PHE A 185 -12.02 22.58 23.83
C PHE A 185 -12.83 21.72 24.82
N GLY A 186 -12.19 20.83 25.58
CA GLY A 186 -12.85 19.96 26.56
C GLY A 186 -13.86 18.97 25.95
N GLN A 187 -13.67 18.60 24.68
CA GLN A 187 -14.56 17.72 23.93
C GLN A 187 -14.21 16.24 24.13
N SER A 188 -15.21 15.38 23.97
CA SER A 188 -15.01 13.92 24.00
C SER A 188 -14.15 13.45 22.82
N GLN A 189 -13.16 12.61 23.11
CA GLN A 189 -12.26 12.04 22.12
C GLN A 189 -12.83 10.80 21.42
N SER A 190 -13.98 10.29 21.87
CA SER A 190 -14.53 9.01 21.40
C SER A 190 -14.85 9.02 19.90
N PHE A 191 -15.45 10.10 19.40
CA PHE A 191 -15.77 10.21 17.96
C PHE A 191 -14.52 10.25 17.10
N LEU A 192 -13.54 11.07 17.49
CA LEU A 192 -12.26 11.19 16.81
C LEU A 192 -11.49 9.86 16.82
N ALA A 193 -11.52 9.11 17.93
CA ALA A 193 -10.91 7.79 18.03
C ALA A 193 -11.54 6.78 17.05
N VAL A 194 -12.87 6.78 16.93
CA VAL A 194 -13.57 5.92 15.94
C VAL A 194 -13.18 6.31 14.52
N CYS A 195 -13.19 7.61 14.20
CA CYS A 195 -12.78 8.10 12.89
C CYS A 195 -11.30 7.78 12.58
N PHE A 196 -10.40 7.88 13.56
CA PHE A 196 -9.00 7.51 13.43
C PHE A 196 -8.84 6.02 13.08
N VAL A 197 -9.55 5.14 13.79
CA VAL A 197 -9.53 3.69 13.50
C VAL A 197 -10.06 3.38 12.11
N LEU A 198 -11.20 3.96 11.72
CA LEU A 198 -11.79 3.75 10.40
C LEU A 198 -10.90 4.31 9.28
N PHE A 199 -10.26 5.46 9.51
CA PHE A 199 -9.24 6.01 8.61
C PHE A 199 -8.07 5.04 8.44
N LEU A 200 -7.49 4.52 9.53
CA LEU A 200 -6.36 3.59 9.45
C LEU A 200 -6.72 2.33 8.65
N ILE A 201 -7.91 1.76 8.89
CA ILE A 201 -8.37 0.58 8.15
C ILE A 201 -8.50 0.89 6.66
N CYS A 202 -9.22 1.96 6.30
CA CYS A 202 -9.39 2.36 4.90
C CYS A 202 -8.05 2.66 4.23
N SER A 203 -7.18 3.37 4.94
CA SER A 203 -5.87 3.77 4.45
C SER A 203 -4.94 2.58 4.22
N LEU A 204 -4.95 1.61 5.15
CA LEU A 204 -4.17 0.38 5.04
C LEU A 204 -4.62 -0.45 3.83
N VAL A 205 -5.93 -0.62 3.62
CA VAL A 205 -6.49 -1.34 2.46
C VAL A 205 -6.06 -0.69 1.15
N VAL A 206 -6.20 0.64 1.05
CA VAL A 206 -5.89 1.37 -0.19
C VAL A 206 -4.38 1.41 -0.43
N THR A 207 -3.57 1.71 0.59
CA THR A 207 -2.11 1.80 0.48
C THR A 207 -1.49 0.44 0.14
N ASN A 208 -2.00 -0.65 0.71
CA ASN A 208 -1.52 -1.98 0.35
C ASN A 208 -1.88 -2.36 -1.09
N GLN A 209 -3.11 -2.02 -1.54
CA GLN A 209 -3.51 -2.24 -2.94
C GLN A 209 -2.60 -1.48 -3.91
N ASN A 210 -2.31 -0.24 -3.56
CA ASN A 210 -1.43 0.67 -4.25
C ASN A 210 0.00 0.15 -4.39
N HIS A 211 0.53 -0.43 -3.31
CA HIS A 211 1.85 -1.06 -3.29
C HIS A 211 1.90 -2.29 -4.22
N ILE A 212 0.88 -3.15 -4.15
CA ILE A 212 0.75 -4.32 -5.04
C ILE A 212 0.72 -3.90 -6.52
N ILE A 213 -0.06 -2.86 -6.85
CA ILE A 213 -0.10 -2.30 -8.21
C ILE A 213 1.28 -1.82 -8.65
N SER A 214 2.01 -1.13 -7.76
CA SER A 214 3.37 -0.65 -8.05
C SER A 214 4.32 -1.78 -8.38
N ILE A 215 4.35 -2.84 -7.56
CA ILE A 215 5.23 -4.00 -7.77
C ILE A 215 4.93 -4.66 -9.12
N ILE A 216 3.66 -4.97 -9.38
CA ILE A 216 3.23 -5.63 -10.63
C ILE A 216 3.52 -4.74 -11.86
N SER A 217 3.37 -3.42 -11.72
CA SER A 217 3.69 -2.49 -12.82
C SER A 217 5.20 -2.39 -13.08
N SER A 218 6.02 -2.43 -12.02
CA SER A 218 7.48 -2.38 -12.12
C SER A 218 8.09 -3.67 -12.70
N SER A 219 7.42 -4.82 -12.53
CA SER A 219 7.88 -6.09 -13.09
C SER A 219 7.62 -6.22 -14.60
N GLY A 220 6.91 -5.26 -15.23
CA GLY A 220 6.63 -5.24 -16.67
C GLY A 220 5.62 -6.31 -17.11
N THR A 221 4.99 -6.99 -16.16
CA THR A 221 4.27 -8.25 -16.35
C THR A 221 2.94 -8.22 -15.61
N GLY A 222 2.00 -7.48 -16.17
CA GLY A 222 0.60 -7.88 -16.05
C GLY A 222 -0.36 -6.87 -15.47
N ILE A 223 -1.62 -7.20 -15.70
CA ILE A 223 -2.81 -6.52 -15.22
C ILE A 223 -3.13 -7.09 -13.85
N VAL A 224 -3.43 -6.23 -12.86
CA VAL A 224 -3.81 -6.69 -11.52
C VAL A 224 -5.13 -7.47 -11.58
N THR A 225 -5.07 -8.77 -11.31
CA THR A 225 -6.24 -9.65 -11.36
C THR A 225 -7.17 -9.41 -10.16
N PRO A 226 -8.48 -9.73 -10.28
CA PRO A 226 -9.41 -9.67 -9.15
C PRO A 226 -9.01 -10.55 -7.96
N ARG A 227 -8.30 -11.67 -8.19
CA ARG A 227 -7.83 -12.57 -7.13
C ARG A 227 -6.80 -11.90 -6.23
N VAL A 228 -5.85 -11.16 -6.80
CA VAL A 228 -4.85 -10.39 -6.06
C VAL A 228 -5.49 -9.30 -5.19
N ARG A 229 -6.55 -8.64 -5.71
CA ARG A 229 -7.33 -7.65 -4.94
C ARG A 229 -8.09 -8.28 -3.77
N TYR A 230 -8.61 -9.50 -3.95
CA TYR A 230 -9.27 -10.26 -2.89
C TYR A 230 -8.27 -10.73 -1.82
N TYR A 231 -7.09 -11.21 -2.24
CA TYR A 231 -6.00 -11.56 -1.34
C TYR A 231 -5.59 -10.37 -0.46
N ASN A 232 -5.45 -9.18 -1.03
CA ASN A 232 -5.19 -7.96 -0.28
C ASN A 232 -6.23 -7.73 0.83
N LEU A 233 -7.53 -7.84 0.52
CA LEU A 233 -8.59 -7.68 1.52
C LEU A 233 -8.51 -8.72 2.64
N ILE A 234 -8.18 -9.98 2.32
CA ILE A 234 -7.96 -11.01 3.34
C ILE A 234 -6.74 -10.69 4.20
N SER A 235 -5.60 -10.33 3.60
CA SER A 235 -4.37 -10.00 4.32
C SER A 235 -4.59 -8.83 5.28
N VAL A 236 -5.25 -7.78 4.83
CA VAL A 236 -5.58 -6.63 5.70
C VAL A 236 -6.57 -7.05 6.78
N GLY A 237 -7.58 -7.88 6.45
CA GLY A 237 -8.50 -8.44 7.44
C GLY A 237 -7.79 -9.25 8.53
N LEU A 238 -6.80 -10.06 8.17
CA LEU A 238 -5.98 -10.82 9.12
C LEU A 238 -5.13 -9.90 10.01
N ILE A 239 -4.55 -8.83 9.44
CA ILE A 239 -3.83 -7.81 10.22
C ILE A 239 -4.77 -7.11 11.19
N CYS A 240 -5.96 -6.70 10.75
CA CYS A 240 -6.97 -6.09 11.62
C CYS A 240 -7.39 -7.05 12.75
N LEU A 241 -7.60 -8.34 12.45
CA LEU A 241 -7.90 -9.36 13.44
C LEU A 241 -6.75 -9.51 14.45
N PHE A 242 -5.51 -9.58 13.98
CA PHE A 242 -4.33 -9.65 14.82
C PHE A 242 -4.22 -8.43 15.75
N VAL A 243 -4.39 -7.21 15.23
CA VAL A 243 -4.40 -5.99 16.05
C VAL A 243 -5.51 -6.02 17.09
N THR A 244 -6.73 -6.39 16.69
CA THR A 244 -7.89 -6.47 17.60
C THR A 244 -7.68 -7.48 18.73
N LEU A 245 -7.00 -8.60 18.46
CA LEU A 245 -6.67 -9.60 19.47
C LEU A 245 -5.49 -9.17 20.37
N THR A 246 -4.53 -8.42 19.82
CA THR A 246 -3.28 -8.09 20.52
C THR A 246 -3.42 -6.82 21.38
N VAL A 247 -4.20 -5.83 20.96
CA VAL A 247 -4.40 -4.57 21.70
C VAL A 247 -4.92 -4.80 23.13
N PRO A 248 -5.96 -5.63 23.38
CA PRO A 248 -6.41 -5.93 24.74
C PRO A 248 -5.34 -6.60 25.60
N ILE A 249 -4.49 -7.44 25.00
CA ILE A 249 -3.38 -8.11 25.70
C ILE A 249 -2.34 -7.07 26.12
N VAL A 250 -1.93 -6.19 25.21
CA VAL A 250 -0.97 -5.11 25.49
C VAL A 250 -1.53 -4.15 26.55
N LEU A 251 -2.80 -3.75 26.41
CA LEU A 251 -3.48 -2.90 27.38
C LEU A 251 -3.54 -3.57 28.76
N SER A 252 -3.82 -4.88 28.81
CA SER A 252 -3.79 -5.66 30.05
C SER A 252 -2.41 -5.65 30.68
N ILE A 253 -1.33 -5.82 29.88
CA ILE A 253 0.05 -5.76 30.38
C ILE A 253 0.39 -4.37 30.92
N MET A 254 0.03 -3.30 30.20
CA MET A 254 0.31 -1.93 30.64
C MET A 254 -0.44 -1.55 31.92
N VAL A 255 -1.76 -1.77 31.96
CA VAL A 255 -2.58 -1.51 33.15
C VAL A 255 -2.13 -2.41 34.30
N GLY A 256 -1.89 -3.68 34.00
CA GLY A 256 -1.42 -4.72 34.91
C GLY A 256 -0.11 -4.35 35.61
N ALA A 257 0.91 -4.01 34.83
CA ALA A 257 2.21 -3.58 35.33
C ALA A 257 2.11 -2.28 36.14
N THR A 258 1.28 -1.32 35.70
CA THR A 258 1.07 -0.05 36.41
C THR A 258 0.43 -0.28 37.78
N VAL A 259 -0.63 -1.09 37.84
CA VAL A 259 -1.31 -1.45 39.10
C VAL A 259 -0.39 -2.25 40.01
N LEU A 260 0.36 -3.22 39.47
CA LEU A 260 1.32 -4.01 40.24
C LEU A 260 2.44 -3.12 40.81
N GLY A 261 2.98 -2.20 40.00
CA GLY A 261 3.96 -1.21 40.44
C GLY A 261 3.43 -0.32 41.55
N ARG A 262 2.19 0.18 41.43
CA ARG A 262 1.51 0.92 42.50
C ARG A 262 1.34 0.09 43.77
N MET A 263 0.93 -1.18 43.67
CA MET A 263 0.80 -2.09 44.81
C MET A 263 2.14 -2.28 45.54
N LEU A 264 3.23 -2.53 44.78
CA LEU A 264 4.57 -2.70 45.35
C LEU A 264 5.09 -1.42 46.00
N LEU A 265 4.87 -0.26 45.37
CA LEU A 265 5.23 1.04 45.93
C LEU A 265 4.46 1.33 47.22
N LEU A 266 3.14 1.12 47.23
CA LEU A 266 2.32 1.30 48.42
C LEU A 266 2.73 0.33 49.53
N PHE A 267 3.06 -0.92 49.21
CA PHE A 267 3.56 -1.88 50.19
C PHE A 267 4.93 -1.48 50.76
N SER A 268 5.83 -0.97 49.92
CA SER A 268 7.16 -0.49 50.35
C SER A 268 7.09 0.79 51.17
N LEU A 269 6.15 1.70 50.85
CA LEU A 269 5.97 2.97 51.53
C LEU A 269 5.08 2.85 52.78
N ARG A 270 4.38 1.72 52.96
CA ARG A 270 3.53 1.47 54.14
C ARG A 270 4.30 1.53 55.46
N SER A 271 5.60 1.26 55.46
CA SER A 271 6.45 1.39 56.65
C SER A 271 6.92 2.82 56.93
N THR A 272 6.80 3.73 55.96
CA THR A 272 7.34 5.10 56.01
C THR A 272 6.25 6.16 56.06
N VAL A 273 5.10 5.90 55.43
CA VAL A 273 3.87 6.69 55.52
C VAL A 273 3.05 6.05 56.64
N GLY A 274 3.19 6.57 57.87
CA GLY A 274 2.42 6.08 59.02
C GLY A 274 0.93 6.05 58.70
N GLN A 275 0.23 4.99 59.12
CA GLN A 275 -1.22 4.91 59.00
C GLN A 275 -1.83 6.12 59.72
N SER A 276 -2.67 6.87 59.01
CA SER A 276 -3.43 7.95 59.64
C SER A 276 -4.35 7.36 60.72
N GLU A 277 -4.55 8.06 61.85
CA GLU A 277 -5.41 7.57 62.94
C GLU A 277 -6.84 7.28 62.45
N GLU A 278 -7.33 8.01 61.44
CA GLU A 278 -8.61 7.74 60.77
C GLU A 278 -8.67 6.38 60.07
N GLU A 279 -7.55 5.87 59.52
CA GLU A 279 -7.52 4.56 58.86
C GLU A 279 -7.55 3.40 59.85
N MET A 280 -7.14 3.60 61.11
CA MET A 280 -7.19 2.57 62.15
C MET A 280 -8.62 2.24 62.63
N TYR A 281 -9.57 3.16 62.44
CA TYR A 281 -10.98 2.99 62.84
C TYR A 281 -11.91 2.63 61.67
N MET A 282 -11.40 2.54 60.44
CA MET A 282 -12.21 2.16 59.28
C MET A 282 -12.52 0.67 59.27
N ASP A 283 -13.76 0.33 58.89
CA ASP A 283 -14.16 -1.06 58.67
C ASP A 283 -13.35 -1.67 57.51
N ALA A 284 -13.14 -2.99 57.54
CA ALA A 284 -12.33 -3.70 56.55
C ALA A 284 -12.86 -3.50 55.12
N SER A 285 -14.18 -3.32 54.99
CA SER A 285 -14.87 -3.03 53.74
C SER A 285 -14.53 -1.64 53.17
N GLU A 286 -14.47 -0.61 54.02
CA GLU A 286 -14.11 0.76 53.65
C GLU A 286 -12.63 0.89 53.31
N GLN A 287 -11.75 0.23 54.07
CA GLN A 287 -10.32 0.18 53.78
C GLN A 287 -10.04 -0.48 52.41
N ALA A 288 -10.73 -1.60 52.12
CA ALA A 288 -10.61 -2.28 50.83
C ALA A 288 -11.15 -1.43 49.66
N SER A 289 -12.22 -0.67 49.89
CA SER A 289 -12.79 0.25 48.91
C SER A 289 -11.83 1.41 48.59
N LYS A 290 -11.29 2.08 49.62
CA LYS A 290 -10.29 3.15 49.45
C LYS A 290 -9.04 2.66 48.73
N PHE A 291 -8.51 1.50 49.12
CA PHE A 291 -7.37 0.87 48.46
C PHE A 291 -7.67 0.54 46.98
N SER A 292 -8.88 0.03 46.70
CA SER A 292 -9.32 -0.24 45.33
C SER A 292 -9.39 1.04 44.48
N THR A 293 -9.90 2.13 45.02
CA THR A 293 -9.97 3.42 44.32
C THR A 293 -8.58 4.02 44.10
N LEU A 294 -7.66 3.87 45.05
CA LEU A 294 -6.30 4.40 44.94
C LEU A 294 -5.49 3.66 43.87
N LEU A 295 -5.71 2.34 43.73
CA LEU A 295 -5.03 1.52 42.71
C LEU A 295 -5.63 1.64 41.31
N PHE A 296 -6.96 1.56 41.21
CA PHE A 296 -7.69 1.43 39.95
C PHE A 296 -8.41 2.71 39.50
N GLY A 297 -8.55 3.71 40.36
CA GLY A 297 -9.32 4.93 40.09
C GLY A 297 -8.54 6.08 39.43
N GLN A 298 -7.22 5.96 39.24
CA GLN A 298 -6.38 6.97 38.59
C GLN A 298 -6.21 6.76 37.07
N PHE A 299 -7.11 6.03 36.42
CA PHE A 299 -7.11 5.91 34.97
C PHE A 299 -8.28 6.76 34.43
N ASP A 300 -7.99 7.97 33.97
CA ASP A 300 -9.01 8.94 33.53
C ASP A 300 -9.92 8.38 32.40
N ASP A 301 -9.35 7.53 31.54
CA ASP A 301 -10.02 6.99 30.35
C ASP A 301 -10.51 5.53 30.50
N VAL A 302 -10.20 4.85 31.62
CA VAL A 302 -10.53 3.42 31.83
C VAL A 302 -11.41 3.28 33.05
N SER A 303 -12.64 2.79 32.85
CA SER A 303 -13.55 2.53 33.96
C SER A 303 -12.90 1.62 35.01
N PRO A 304 -13.14 1.84 36.32
CA PRO A 304 -12.52 1.04 37.38
C PRO A 304 -12.82 -0.46 37.25
N SER A 305 -13.98 -0.83 36.70
CA SER A 305 -14.35 -2.22 36.41
C SER A 305 -13.52 -2.82 35.28
N LEU A 306 -13.30 -2.08 34.19
CA LEU A 306 -12.45 -2.51 33.09
C LEU A 306 -10.99 -2.63 33.54
N ALA A 307 -10.49 -1.69 34.35
CA ALA A 307 -9.14 -1.76 34.91
C ALA A 307 -8.93 -3.01 35.77
N LYS A 308 -9.93 -3.40 36.58
CA LYS A 308 -9.91 -4.65 37.36
C LYS A 308 -9.89 -5.89 36.46
N LEU A 309 -10.72 -5.92 35.41
CA LEU A 309 -10.74 -7.02 34.42
C LEU A 309 -9.38 -7.16 33.73
N LEU A 310 -8.81 -6.05 33.24
CA LEU A 310 -7.50 -6.01 32.59
C LEU A 310 -6.38 -6.47 33.53
N PHE A 311 -6.42 -6.06 34.80
CA PHE A 311 -5.49 -6.53 35.82
C PHE A 311 -5.64 -8.03 36.10
N PHE A 312 -6.86 -8.56 36.15
CA PHE A 312 -7.09 -10.00 36.30
C PHE A 312 -6.54 -10.80 35.10
N ILE A 313 -6.81 -10.33 33.88
CA ILE A 313 -6.24 -10.92 32.66
C ILE A 313 -4.71 -10.89 32.70
N PHE A 314 -4.12 -9.77 33.13
CA PHE A 314 -2.68 -9.67 33.34
C PHE A 314 -2.14 -10.67 34.35
N MET A 315 -2.81 -10.87 35.49
CA MET A 315 -2.40 -11.88 36.48
C MET A 315 -2.48 -13.30 35.92
N LEU A 316 -3.49 -13.61 35.10
CA LEU A 316 -3.57 -14.89 34.37
C LEU A 316 -2.44 -15.05 33.36
N ILE A 317 -2.12 -14.01 32.61
CA ILE A 317 -0.98 -14.00 31.67
C ILE A 317 0.31 -14.23 32.46
N LEU A 318 0.55 -13.47 33.53
CA LEU A 318 1.74 -13.57 34.38
C LEU A 318 1.88 -14.98 34.97
N LEU A 319 0.81 -15.53 35.54
CA LEU A 319 0.78 -16.90 36.07
C LEU A 319 1.05 -17.93 34.97
N GLY A 320 0.40 -17.77 33.81
CA GLY A 320 0.65 -18.59 32.63
C GLY A 320 2.09 -18.51 32.17
N THR A 321 2.69 -17.32 32.16
CA THR A 321 4.11 -17.11 31.82
C THR A 321 5.03 -17.78 32.85
N ILE A 322 4.72 -17.71 34.14
CA ILE A 322 5.49 -18.36 35.20
C ILE A 322 5.40 -19.90 35.07
N ILE A 323 4.21 -20.45 34.90
CA ILE A 323 3.99 -21.89 34.68
C ILE A 323 4.71 -22.34 33.42
N LEU A 324 4.57 -21.59 32.34
CA LEU A 324 5.25 -21.83 31.07
C LEU A 324 6.77 -21.78 31.25
N LEU A 325 7.34 -20.81 31.97
CA LEU A 325 8.77 -20.75 32.28
C LEU A 325 9.23 -21.91 33.17
N ILE A 326 8.45 -22.35 34.15
CA ILE A 326 8.75 -23.51 35.00
C ILE A 326 8.76 -24.81 34.17
N VAL A 327 7.78 -25.00 33.29
CA VAL A 327 7.69 -26.16 32.39
C VAL A 327 8.76 -26.09 31.29
N MET A 328 9.04 -24.92 30.75
CA MET A 328 10.03 -24.66 29.69
C MET A 328 11.45 -24.65 30.20
N ARG A 329 11.72 -24.45 31.51
CA ARG A 329 13.06 -24.66 32.09
C ARG A 329 13.61 -26.06 31.80
N ARG A 330 12.72 -27.02 31.47
CA ARG A 330 13.06 -28.40 31.09
C ARG A 330 13.34 -28.63 29.59
N ARG A 331 13.06 -27.67 28.69
CA ARG A 331 13.26 -27.81 27.24
C ARG A 331 13.80 -26.50 26.63
N ASN A 332 14.78 -26.57 25.72
CA ASN A 332 15.43 -25.44 25.01
C ASN A 332 14.51 -24.59 24.10
N ILE A 333 13.24 -24.42 24.43
CA ILE A 333 12.21 -23.73 23.64
C ILE A 333 12.29 -22.20 23.83
N ILE A 334 12.90 -21.69 24.91
CA ILE A 334 13.17 -20.24 25.06
C ILE A 334 14.00 -19.72 23.87
N ARG A 335 15.01 -20.50 23.45
CA ARG A 335 15.78 -20.21 22.24
C ARG A 335 14.91 -20.23 20.97
N SER A 336 13.89 -21.10 20.92
CA SER A 336 12.93 -21.13 19.80
C SER A 336 11.96 -19.94 19.79
N ILE A 337 11.53 -19.44 20.95
CA ILE A 337 10.70 -18.23 21.05
C ILE A 337 11.52 -16.99 20.71
N ILE A 338 12.76 -16.90 21.19
CA ILE A 338 13.68 -15.82 20.82
C ILE A 338 13.94 -15.87 19.31
N ASN A 339 14.26 -17.03 18.75
CA ASN A 339 14.43 -17.18 17.30
C ASN A 339 13.15 -16.83 16.51
N PHE A 340 11.97 -17.13 17.06
CA PHE A 340 10.70 -16.74 16.45
C PHE A 340 10.47 -15.23 16.51
N LEU A 341 10.74 -14.59 17.66
CA LEU A 341 10.65 -13.14 17.82
C LEU A 341 11.69 -12.42 16.95
N ASP A 342 12.91 -12.92 16.86
CA ASP A 342 13.96 -12.40 15.99
C ASP A 342 13.56 -12.56 14.51
N ALA A 343 12.97 -13.69 14.12
CA ALA A 343 12.46 -13.87 12.76
C ALA A 343 11.26 -12.94 12.47
N LEU A 344 10.37 -12.75 13.44
CA LEU A 344 9.21 -11.87 13.31
C LEU A 344 9.66 -10.40 13.24
N PHE A 345 10.63 -10.00 14.06
CA PHE A 345 11.22 -8.67 14.07
C PHE A 345 12.07 -8.42 12.82
N ALA A 346 12.84 -9.40 12.35
CA ALA A 346 13.59 -9.33 11.10
C ALA A 346 12.64 -9.17 9.90
N ASN A 347 11.54 -9.93 9.85
CA ASN A 347 10.52 -9.78 8.80
C ASN A 347 9.79 -8.42 8.87
N LEU A 348 9.52 -7.91 10.08
CA LEU A 348 8.94 -6.57 10.27
C LEU A 348 9.92 -5.47 9.89
N MET A 349 11.19 -5.60 10.25
CA MET A 349 12.25 -4.68 9.88
C MET A 349 12.59 -4.76 8.41
N GLU A 350 12.49 -5.92 7.77
CA GLU A 350 12.58 -6.07 6.32
C GLU A 350 11.36 -5.46 5.63
N PHE A 351 10.16 -5.61 6.20
CA PHE A 351 8.97 -4.92 5.73
C PHE A 351 9.14 -3.39 5.83
N PHE A 352 9.61 -2.87 6.96
CA PHE A 352 9.90 -1.44 7.13
C PHE A 352 11.09 -0.99 6.29
N ALA A 353 12.15 -1.78 6.17
CA ALA A 353 13.31 -1.48 5.34
C ALA A 353 12.89 -1.45 3.87
N ASN A 354 12.09 -2.39 3.38
CA ASN A 354 11.50 -2.32 2.04
C ASN A 354 10.52 -1.14 1.89
N LEU A 355 9.91 -0.68 2.98
CA LEU A 355 9.08 0.53 3.03
C LEU A 355 9.92 1.83 2.99
N PHE A 356 11.22 1.80 3.32
CA PHE A 356 12.12 2.97 3.37
C PHE A 356 13.26 2.93 2.34
N ASP A 357 13.69 1.75 1.87
CA ASP A 357 14.62 1.52 0.75
C ASP A 357 13.84 1.64 -0.57
N PHE A 358 13.32 2.83 -0.82
CA PHE A 358 12.61 3.22 -2.04
C PHE A 358 13.48 3.21 -3.33
N ASN A 359 14.65 2.56 -3.31
CA ASN A 359 15.59 2.55 -4.44
C ASN A 359 16.21 1.18 -4.78
N LYS A 360 15.83 0.09 -4.11
CA LYS A 360 16.19 -1.25 -4.61
C LYS A 360 15.03 -1.80 -5.41
N MET A 361 15.16 -1.68 -6.74
CA MET A 361 14.40 -2.52 -7.68
C MET A 361 14.46 -3.95 -7.16
N SER A 362 13.35 -4.49 -6.64
CA SER A 362 13.29 -5.92 -6.39
C SER A 362 13.44 -6.58 -7.76
N THR A 363 14.52 -7.32 -7.95
CA THR A 363 14.79 -8.10 -9.15
C THR A 363 13.90 -9.34 -9.21
N GLU A 364 12.67 -9.26 -8.69
CA GLU A 364 11.68 -10.32 -8.77
C GLU A 364 10.78 -10.03 -9.95
N ARG A 365 11.20 -10.53 -11.12
CA ARG A 365 10.35 -10.58 -12.31
C ARG A 365 9.30 -11.66 -12.10
N PHE A 366 8.08 -11.25 -11.77
CA PHE A 366 6.92 -12.12 -11.95
C PHE A 366 6.74 -12.32 -13.44
N VAL A 367 6.72 -13.54 -13.98
CA VAL A 367 6.38 -13.78 -15.38
C VAL A 367 4.99 -14.40 -15.38
N LEU A 368 4.02 -13.72 -15.99
CA LEU A 368 2.70 -14.29 -16.24
C LEU A 368 2.86 -15.29 -17.39
N SER A 369 3.10 -16.57 -17.08
CA SER A 369 3.11 -17.63 -18.09
C SER A 369 1.67 -18.07 -18.35
N ASP A 370 1.15 -17.65 -19.51
CA ASP A 370 -0.04 -18.14 -20.18
C ASP A 370 -1.45 -17.87 -19.61
N TYR A 371 -2.38 -17.78 -20.56
CA TYR A 371 -3.79 -17.37 -20.49
C TYR A 371 -4.73 -18.29 -19.67
N ARG A 372 -4.22 -18.99 -18.67
CA ARG A 372 -5.03 -19.66 -17.64
C ARG A 372 -4.72 -19.00 -16.30
N ASP A 373 -5.75 -18.66 -15.53
CA ASP A 373 -5.67 -18.14 -14.15
C ASP A 373 -5.03 -19.19 -13.19
N ILE A 374 -3.76 -19.50 -13.41
CA ILE A 374 -2.92 -20.35 -12.58
C ILE A 374 -1.70 -19.50 -12.25
N GLU A 375 -1.71 -18.93 -11.04
CA GLU A 375 -0.53 -18.31 -10.45
C GLU A 375 0.45 -19.43 -10.08
N THR A 376 1.32 -19.81 -10.99
CA THR A 376 2.50 -20.58 -10.62
C THR A 376 3.41 -19.64 -9.83
N LYS A 377 3.67 -19.97 -8.55
CA LYS A 377 4.88 -19.48 -7.88
C LYS A 377 6.02 -19.89 -8.79
N ALA A 378 6.58 -18.94 -9.50
CA ALA A 378 7.76 -19.17 -10.29
C ALA A 378 8.86 -19.48 -9.27
N ASP A 379 9.13 -20.77 -9.09
CA ASP A 379 10.21 -21.24 -8.24
C ASP A 379 11.47 -20.49 -8.69
N LYS A 380 12.28 -19.99 -7.75
CA LYS A 380 13.55 -19.31 -8.08
C LYS A 380 14.45 -20.20 -8.96
N ALA A 381 14.20 -21.52 -8.99
CA ALA A 381 14.79 -22.49 -9.90
C ALA A 381 14.19 -22.46 -11.33
N ALA A 382 12.86 -22.37 -11.48
CA ALA A 382 12.19 -22.34 -12.79
C ALA A 382 12.43 -21.02 -13.55
N ILE A 383 12.56 -19.89 -12.84
CA ILE A 383 13.01 -18.63 -13.47
C ILE A 383 14.47 -18.74 -13.90
N ARG A 384 15.33 -19.46 -13.16
CA ARG A 384 16.73 -19.68 -13.58
C ARG A 384 16.84 -20.54 -14.83
N GLU A 385 15.86 -21.41 -15.12
CA GLU A 385 15.84 -22.17 -16.37
C GLU A 385 15.44 -21.31 -17.58
N TYR A 386 14.49 -20.37 -17.44
CA TYR A 386 14.10 -19.47 -18.55
C TYR A 386 14.88 -18.15 -18.64
N THR A 387 15.64 -17.79 -17.59
CA THR A 387 16.70 -16.76 -17.62
C THR A 387 18.10 -17.39 -17.61
N GLY A 388 18.20 -18.61 -18.12
CA GLY A 388 19.42 -19.42 -18.22
C GLY A 388 20.48 -18.89 -19.20
N ARG A 389 20.50 -17.60 -19.51
CA ARG A 389 21.68 -16.97 -20.11
C ARG A 389 21.93 -15.67 -19.38
N GLN A 390 22.80 -15.74 -18.37
CA GLN A 390 23.70 -14.65 -18.06
C GLN A 390 24.05 -13.97 -19.39
N TYR A 391 23.71 -12.69 -19.53
CA TYR A 391 24.48 -11.80 -20.38
C TYR A 391 25.91 -11.87 -19.82
N GLN A 392 26.65 -12.90 -20.23
CA GLN A 392 28.09 -12.91 -20.13
C GLN A 392 28.50 -11.62 -20.82
N ARG A 393 29.17 -10.74 -20.08
CA ARG A 393 29.71 -9.50 -20.64
C ARG A 393 30.31 -9.81 -22.02
N PRO A 394 29.99 -9.03 -23.07
CA PRO A 394 30.48 -9.31 -24.40
C PRO A 394 32.00 -9.52 -24.35
N PRO A 395 32.54 -10.54 -25.05
CA PRO A 395 33.95 -10.83 -25.02
C PRO A 395 34.74 -9.58 -25.42
N ARG A 396 35.74 -9.21 -24.61
CA ARG A 396 36.50 -7.97 -24.81
C ARG A 396 37.49 -8.06 -25.97
N SER A 397 37.80 -9.27 -26.41
CA SER A 397 38.74 -9.55 -27.51
C SER A 397 38.38 -10.86 -28.19
N TYR A 398 38.86 -11.05 -29.42
CA TYR A 398 38.68 -12.31 -30.14
C TYR A 398 39.23 -13.53 -29.36
N ARG A 399 40.32 -13.35 -28.60
CA ARG A 399 40.88 -14.41 -27.75
C ARG A 399 39.96 -14.80 -26.58
N ASP A 400 39.24 -13.83 -26.03
CA ASP A 400 38.23 -14.08 -24.98
C ASP A 400 36.99 -14.76 -25.57
N PHE A 401 36.57 -14.39 -26.79
CA PHE A 401 35.51 -15.07 -27.54
C PHE A 401 35.84 -16.55 -27.79
N LEU A 402 37.01 -16.85 -28.37
CA LEU A 402 37.42 -18.23 -28.68
C LEU A 402 37.49 -19.10 -27.42
N ARG A 403 38.07 -18.59 -26.33
CA ARG A 403 38.15 -19.32 -25.06
C ARG A 403 36.76 -19.70 -24.53
N ARG A 404 35.77 -18.82 -24.69
CA ARG A 404 34.39 -19.08 -24.26
C ARG A 404 33.66 -20.03 -25.19
N LEU A 405 33.89 -19.93 -26.51
CA LEU A 405 33.33 -20.84 -27.50
C LEU A 405 33.85 -22.28 -27.29
N GLU A 406 35.13 -22.45 -26.98
CA GLU A 406 35.75 -23.74 -26.68
C GLU A 406 35.26 -24.37 -25.37
N ALA A 407 34.84 -23.54 -24.41
CA ALA A 407 34.33 -24.00 -23.11
C ALA A 407 32.90 -24.57 -23.18
N ILE A 408 32.17 -24.32 -24.27
CA ILE A 408 30.83 -24.88 -24.49
C ILE A 408 30.98 -26.33 -24.96
N ALA A 409 30.26 -27.28 -24.37
CA ALA A 409 30.33 -28.69 -24.79
C ALA A 409 29.36 -29.00 -25.94
N ASP A 410 28.15 -28.43 -25.90
CA ASP A 410 27.07 -28.71 -26.85
C ASP A 410 27.28 -27.98 -28.19
N PRO A 411 27.34 -28.71 -29.34
CA PRO A 411 27.40 -28.11 -30.68
C PRO A 411 26.28 -27.12 -30.98
N ARG A 412 25.06 -27.34 -30.47
CA ARG A 412 23.93 -26.42 -30.67
C ARG A 412 24.18 -25.09 -29.98
N GLU A 413 24.60 -25.14 -28.72
CA GLU A 413 24.93 -23.95 -27.95
C GLU A 413 26.13 -23.20 -28.53
N LYS A 414 27.13 -23.90 -29.07
CA LYS A 414 28.27 -23.28 -29.78
C LYS A 414 27.80 -22.44 -30.96
N LEU A 415 26.91 -22.98 -31.79
CA LEU A 415 26.39 -22.29 -32.98
C LEU A 415 25.58 -21.05 -32.57
N VAL A 416 24.72 -21.18 -31.56
CA VAL A 416 23.90 -20.07 -31.06
C VAL A 416 24.76 -18.98 -30.41
N PHE A 417 25.80 -19.35 -29.67
CA PHE A 417 26.75 -18.41 -29.07
C PHE A 417 27.53 -17.63 -30.13
N ALA A 418 28.09 -18.34 -31.12
CA ALA A 418 28.82 -17.72 -32.24
C ALA A 418 27.92 -16.78 -33.06
N TYR A 419 26.67 -17.16 -33.32
CA TYR A 419 25.72 -16.31 -34.04
C TYR A 419 25.40 -15.00 -33.30
N ASN A 420 25.16 -15.06 -31.99
CA ASN A 420 24.86 -13.85 -31.21
C ASN A 420 26.04 -12.87 -31.21
N GLU A 421 27.27 -13.39 -31.16
CA GLU A 421 28.47 -12.56 -31.22
C GLU A 421 28.66 -11.95 -32.62
N LEU A 422 28.38 -12.72 -33.68
CA LEU A 422 28.41 -12.23 -35.05
C LEU A 422 27.40 -11.10 -35.29
N VAL A 423 26.17 -11.23 -34.78
CA VAL A 423 25.13 -10.19 -34.85
C VAL A 423 25.58 -8.91 -34.13
N ARG A 424 26.29 -9.03 -33.01
CA ARG A 424 26.89 -7.88 -32.32
C ARG A 424 27.93 -7.20 -33.21
N CYS A 425 28.83 -7.96 -33.83
CA CYS A 425 29.85 -7.44 -34.75
C CYS A 425 29.21 -6.73 -35.96
N TRP A 426 28.12 -7.26 -36.52
CA TRP A 426 27.38 -6.58 -37.59
C TRP A 426 26.72 -5.27 -37.14
N GLY A 427 26.18 -5.24 -35.92
CA GLY A 427 25.62 -4.02 -35.32
C GLY A 427 26.64 -2.90 -35.14
N GLU A 428 27.90 -3.24 -34.88
CA GLU A 428 29.00 -2.28 -34.74
C GLU A 428 29.51 -1.77 -36.10
N LYS A 429 29.37 -2.56 -37.20
CA LYS A 429 29.83 -2.22 -38.56
C LYS A 429 28.74 -1.61 -39.47
N ASN A 430 28.04 -0.58 -38.98
CA ASN A 430 27.03 0.21 -39.71
C ASN A 430 25.72 -0.50 -40.12
N VAL A 431 25.46 -1.75 -39.68
CA VAL A 431 24.14 -2.38 -39.86
C VAL A 431 23.21 -1.93 -38.72
N LYS A 432 22.10 -1.24 -39.06
CA LYS A 432 21.11 -0.79 -38.06
C LYS A 432 20.24 -1.94 -37.54
N ILE A 433 20.82 -2.72 -36.62
CA ILE A 433 20.16 -3.84 -35.95
C ILE A 433 19.49 -3.35 -34.66
N LYS A 434 18.20 -3.64 -34.50
CA LYS A 434 17.41 -3.38 -33.29
C LYS A 434 17.25 -4.68 -32.51
N SER A 435 17.05 -4.56 -31.19
CA SER A 435 16.79 -5.71 -30.32
C SER A 435 15.48 -6.44 -30.61
N SER A 436 14.55 -5.81 -31.34
CA SER A 436 13.27 -6.38 -31.77
C SER A 436 13.32 -7.08 -33.13
N ASP A 437 14.44 -7.01 -33.85
CA ASP A 437 14.54 -7.58 -35.19
C ASP A 437 14.59 -9.11 -35.14
N THR A 438 13.85 -9.75 -36.03
CA THR A 438 13.89 -11.21 -36.25
C THR A 438 15.16 -11.61 -37.02
N PRO A 439 15.60 -12.89 -36.94
CA PRO A 439 16.80 -13.32 -37.67
C PRO A 439 16.70 -13.09 -39.18
N ALA A 440 15.55 -13.39 -39.79
CA ALA A 440 15.28 -13.06 -41.20
C ALA A 440 15.35 -11.54 -41.52
N GLU A 441 14.97 -10.66 -40.59
CA GLU A 441 15.12 -9.21 -40.76
C GLU A 441 16.58 -8.77 -40.61
N ILE A 442 17.34 -9.40 -39.71
CA ILE A 442 18.79 -9.18 -39.54
C ILE A 442 19.51 -9.56 -40.83
N GLU A 443 19.22 -10.74 -41.38
CA GLU A 443 19.78 -11.22 -42.65
C GLU A 443 19.55 -10.21 -43.78
N ARG A 444 18.30 -9.76 -43.99
CA ARG A 444 17.98 -8.77 -45.03
C ARG A 444 18.77 -7.48 -44.86
N LYS A 445 18.97 -7.02 -43.62
CA LYS A 445 19.75 -5.81 -43.33
C LYS A 445 21.24 -6.01 -43.56
N VAL A 446 21.77 -7.18 -43.21
CA VAL A 446 23.18 -7.54 -43.43
C VAL A 446 23.46 -7.69 -44.92
N SER A 447 22.61 -8.40 -45.67
CA SER A 447 22.74 -8.59 -47.13
C SER A 447 22.58 -7.29 -47.92
N ALA A 448 21.88 -6.29 -47.38
CA ALA A 448 21.74 -4.97 -48.01
C ALA A 448 23.00 -4.08 -47.86
N VAL A 449 23.83 -4.34 -46.85
CA VAL A 449 25.01 -3.53 -46.50
C VAL A 449 26.31 -4.25 -46.85
N THR A 450 26.30 -5.57 -46.87
CA THR A 450 27.47 -6.44 -47.00
C THR A 450 27.24 -7.43 -48.12
N SER A 451 28.21 -7.59 -49.02
CA SER A 451 28.19 -8.62 -50.08
C SER A 451 28.49 -10.03 -49.53
N ASP A 452 28.10 -10.29 -48.29
CA ASP A 452 28.46 -11.50 -47.54
C ASP A 452 27.50 -12.64 -47.91
N SER A 453 27.97 -13.56 -48.75
CA SER A 453 27.17 -14.66 -49.29
C SER A 453 26.84 -15.75 -48.25
N HIS A 454 27.37 -15.64 -47.03
CA HIS A 454 27.19 -16.64 -45.98
C HIS A 454 26.11 -16.28 -44.94
N ALA A 455 25.62 -15.03 -44.94
CA ALA A 455 24.63 -14.56 -43.95
C ALA A 455 23.30 -15.33 -44.01
N GLU A 456 22.79 -15.63 -45.20
CA GLU A 456 21.58 -16.44 -45.40
C GLU A 456 21.75 -17.85 -44.80
N ARG A 457 22.86 -18.50 -45.11
CA ARG A 457 23.14 -19.88 -44.66
C ARG A 457 23.30 -19.96 -43.14
N ILE A 458 23.97 -18.98 -42.54
CA ILE A 458 24.19 -18.89 -41.09
C ILE A 458 22.88 -18.59 -40.34
N THR A 459 22.07 -17.65 -40.85
CA THR A 459 20.78 -17.27 -40.25
C THR A 459 19.80 -18.44 -40.30
N ARG A 460 19.72 -19.15 -41.42
CA ARG A 460 18.85 -20.33 -41.57
C ARG A 460 19.24 -21.46 -40.63
N ALA A 461 20.53 -21.72 -40.47
CA ALA A 461 21.04 -22.71 -39.53
C ALA A 461 20.73 -22.33 -38.07
N PHE A 462 20.84 -21.05 -37.73
CA PHE A 462 20.43 -20.54 -36.42
C PHE A 462 18.93 -20.71 -36.17
N GLU A 463 18.08 -20.37 -37.15
CA GLU A 463 16.64 -20.54 -37.02
C GLU A 463 16.26 -22.01 -36.84
N TYR A 464 16.90 -22.90 -37.60
CA TYR A 464 16.71 -24.35 -37.52
C TYR A 464 17.11 -24.93 -36.16
N VAL A 465 18.23 -24.50 -35.58
CA VAL A 465 18.70 -24.99 -34.27
C VAL A 465 17.95 -24.36 -33.11
N LYS A 466 17.64 -23.06 -33.18
CA LYS A 466 17.09 -22.30 -32.05
C LYS A 466 15.57 -22.32 -31.97
N TYR A 467 14.86 -22.23 -33.09
CA TYR A 467 13.39 -22.15 -33.10
C TYR A 467 12.72 -23.46 -33.49
N ALA A 468 13.38 -24.32 -34.27
CA ALA A 468 12.86 -25.65 -34.60
C ALA A 468 13.41 -26.77 -33.68
N GLU A 469 14.39 -26.48 -32.80
CA GLU A 469 15.01 -27.43 -31.86
C GLU A 469 15.60 -28.69 -32.53
N LEU A 470 15.99 -28.60 -33.80
CA LEU A 470 16.53 -29.72 -34.59
C LEU A 470 18.07 -29.71 -34.61
N ASP A 471 18.67 -30.90 -34.66
CA ASP A 471 20.11 -31.08 -34.83
C ASP A 471 20.54 -30.79 -36.27
N LEU A 472 21.65 -30.08 -36.41
CA LEU A 472 22.40 -30.03 -37.66
C LEU A 472 23.43 -31.16 -37.70
N PRO A 473 23.76 -31.70 -38.88
CA PRO A 473 24.90 -32.58 -39.04
C PRO A 473 26.18 -31.94 -38.46
N GLU A 474 26.98 -32.72 -37.72
CA GLU A 474 28.17 -32.22 -37.01
C GLU A 474 29.18 -31.53 -37.95
N THR A 475 29.29 -32.04 -39.18
CA THR A 475 30.15 -31.46 -40.24
C THR A 475 29.67 -30.08 -40.70
N GLU A 476 28.35 -29.88 -40.78
CA GLU A 476 27.75 -28.60 -41.18
C GLU A 476 27.80 -27.58 -40.04
N SER A 477 27.52 -28.01 -38.81
CA SER A 477 27.64 -27.16 -37.62
C SER A 477 29.08 -26.64 -37.43
N THR A 478 30.07 -27.53 -37.56
CA THR A 478 31.49 -27.16 -37.41
C THR A 478 31.96 -26.19 -38.50
N MET A 479 31.52 -26.40 -39.75
CA MET A 479 31.82 -25.50 -40.86
C MET A 479 31.17 -24.13 -40.68
N LEU A 480 29.93 -24.05 -40.20
CA LEU A 480 29.26 -22.77 -39.95
C LEU A 480 29.90 -22.01 -38.78
N VAL A 481 30.26 -22.71 -37.70
CA VAL A 481 30.98 -22.11 -36.58
C VAL A 481 32.34 -21.57 -37.02
N SER A 482 33.09 -22.29 -37.85
CA SER A 482 34.39 -21.80 -38.34
C SER A 482 34.25 -20.57 -39.26
N LEU A 483 33.21 -20.52 -40.10
CA LEU A 483 32.87 -19.35 -40.91
C LEU A 483 32.54 -18.13 -40.02
N MET A 484 31.69 -18.31 -39.00
CA MET A 484 31.37 -17.25 -38.05
C MET A 484 32.61 -16.76 -37.30
N CYS A 485 33.49 -17.67 -36.86
CA CYS A 485 34.76 -17.31 -36.21
C CYS A 485 35.66 -16.46 -37.11
N ALA A 486 35.75 -16.78 -38.41
CA ALA A 486 36.55 -16.00 -39.35
C ALA A 486 36.02 -14.56 -39.51
N GLN A 487 34.70 -14.40 -39.58
CA GLN A 487 34.06 -13.08 -39.68
C GLN A 487 34.18 -12.27 -38.38
N ILE A 488 33.98 -12.91 -37.23
CA ILE A 488 34.15 -12.30 -35.92
C ILE A 488 35.61 -11.87 -35.72
N ARG A 489 36.59 -12.69 -36.12
CA ARG A 489 38.02 -12.34 -36.08
C ARG A 489 38.30 -11.07 -36.86
N TRP A 490 37.82 -11.01 -38.09
CA TRP A 490 37.99 -9.83 -38.94
C TRP A 490 37.35 -8.57 -38.31
N ALA A 491 36.24 -8.73 -37.57
CA ALA A 491 35.57 -7.63 -36.88
C ALA A 491 36.27 -7.13 -35.60
N TYR A 492 37.09 -7.96 -34.96
CA TYR A 492 37.90 -7.53 -33.80
C TYR A 492 39.26 -6.94 -34.21
N GLU A 493 39.79 -7.34 -35.37
CA GLU A 493 41.10 -6.90 -35.87
C GLU A 493 41.01 -5.63 -36.74
N ASN A 494 39.81 -5.28 -37.25
CA ASN A 494 39.52 -4.06 -38.04
C ASN A 494 38.22 -3.43 -37.60
#